data_AF-W7WJK4-F1
#
_entry.id   AF-W7WJK4-F1
#
_cell.length_a   1.000
_cell.length_b   1.000
_cell.length_c   1.000
_cell.angle_alpha   90.00
_cell.angle_beta   90.00
_cell.angle_gamma   90.00
#
_symmetry.space_group_name_H-M   'P 1'
#
loop_
_entity.id
_entity.type
_entity.pdbx_description
1 polymer ?
#
loop_
_entity_poly.entity_id
_entity_poly.type
_entity_poly.pdbx_seq_one_letter_code
_entity_poly.pdbx_strand_id
1 'polypeptide(L)'
;MTKSPVIAAIDAGCGFTKFSKLRPGQHADIEVFPSLTDIVFHDSRCSRLRSPRRNALIPFGAHLVEVGPDIEAALGDAIFHLQSEGFAATDDYRACVAGALAFIEEPFIDLLVLTVPMRERDALEPQIRDWLSRPVRTAANASVTVARVEILAQTAASAIEWLDSPELDETQVSLVLVAGFGSLEWALYRGRDLEPLAGGTEYHALPTCCAPWTTRSARVPPAATAGSMPLIKRYAMASPCGRADNCMTCSFTGRGSMAGPAGCWAASRKH
;
A
#
# COMPACT_ATOMS: atom_id res chain seq x y z
N MET A 1 -10.90 -6.37 34.87
CA MET A 1 -10.90 -5.44 33.73
C MET A 1 -10.39 -6.21 32.52
N THR A 2 -11.21 -6.40 31.49
CA THR A 2 -10.76 -6.99 30.22
C THR A 2 -9.91 -5.94 29.49
N LYS A 3 -8.65 -6.26 29.20
CA LYS A 3 -7.78 -5.38 28.40
C LYS A 3 -8.45 -5.17 27.03
N SER A 4 -8.52 -3.92 26.56
CA SER A 4 -8.98 -3.64 25.19
C SER A 4 -8.12 -4.39 24.18
N PRO A 5 -8.70 -4.99 23.13
CA PRO A 5 -7.94 -5.72 22.13
C PRO A 5 -6.98 -4.77 21.39
N VAL A 6 -5.77 -5.26 21.13
CA VAL A 6 -4.75 -4.59 20.32
C VAL A 6 -4.85 -5.13 18.90
N ILE A 7 -5.27 -4.26 17.98
CA ILE A 7 -5.36 -4.58 16.55
C ILE A 7 -4.33 -3.74 15.81
N ALA A 8 -3.56 -4.37 14.94
CA ALA A 8 -2.57 -3.69 14.11
C ALA A 8 -2.74 -4.08 12.65
N ALA A 9 -2.34 -3.19 11.74
CA ALA A 9 -2.26 -3.45 10.32
C ALA A 9 -0.86 -3.11 9.81
N ILE A 10 -0.32 -3.94 8.92
CA ILE A 10 0.98 -3.74 8.26
C ILE A 10 0.80 -3.96 6.75
N ASP A 11 1.25 -2.99 5.96
CA ASP A 11 1.39 -3.08 4.51
C ASP A 11 2.85 -2.86 4.13
N ALA A 12 3.57 -3.96 3.92
CA ALA A 12 4.98 -3.97 3.55
C ALA A 12 5.12 -4.19 2.04
N GLY A 13 5.30 -3.11 1.28
CA GLY A 13 5.62 -3.16 -0.15
C GLY A 13 7.12 -2.93 -0.40
N CYS A 14 7.58 -3.16 -1.63
CA CYS A 14 8.99 -2.99 -2.00
C CYS A 14 9.55 -1.55 -1.89
N GLY A 15 8.67 -0.55 -1.86
CA GLY A 15 9.06 0.85 -1.65
C GLY A 15 8.96 1.29 -0.20
N PHE A 16 7.82 1.01 0.44
CA PHE A 16 7.51 1.48 1.78
C PHE A 16 6.81 0.41 2.60
N THR A 17 7.10 0.43 3.90
CA THR A 17 6.38 -0.32 4.92
C THR A 17 5.53 0.66 5.69
N LYS A 18 4.21 0.48 5.59
CA LYS A 18 3.20 1.25 6.30
C LYS A 18 2.64 0.39 7.42
N PHE A 19 2.35 1.00 8.54
CA PHE A 19 1.71 0.29 9.63
C PHE A 19 0.83 1.23 10.44
N SER A 20 -0.15 0.63 11.10
CA SER A 20 -1.03 1.36 12.00
C SER A 20 -1.40 0.48 13.18
N LYS A 21 -1.77 1.15 14.26
CA LYS A 21 -2.29 0.53 15.46
C LYS A 21 -3.64 1.13 15.75
N LEU A 22 -4.67 0.29 15.77
CA LEU A 22 -5.99 0.72 16.19
C LEU A 22 -6.08 0.62 17.71
N ARG A 23 -6.37 1.76 18.34
CA ARG A 23 -6.79 1.82 19.73
C ARG A 23 -8.30 2.11 19.74
N PRO A 24 -9.13 1.30 20.43
CA PRO A 24 -10.57 1.55 20.45
C PRO A 24 -10.90 2.99 20.89
N GLY A 25 -11.73 3.68 20.10
CA GLY A 25 -12.13 5.06 20.36
C GLY A 25 -11.11 6.13 19.93
N GLN A 26 -10.04 5.77 19.23
CA GLN A 26 -9.06 6.71 18.66
C GLN A 26 -8.95 6.52 17.14
N HIS A 27 -8.59 7.59 16.43
CA HIS A 27 -8.21 7.49 15.02
C HIS A 27 -6.91 6.65 14.92
N ALA A 28 -6.80 5.81 13.91
CA ALA A 28 -5.58 5.04 13.70
C ALA A 28 -4.50 5.97 13.13
N ASP A 29 -3.41 6.14 13.87
CA ASP A 29 -2.22 6.78 13.32
C ASP A 29 -1.55 5.81 12.34
N ILE A 30 -1.26 6.31 11.13
CA ILE A 30 -0.53 5.57 10.10
C ILE A 30 0.89 6.09 10.09
N GLU A 31 1.83 5.19 10.31
CA GLU A 31 3.25 5.44 10.18
C GLU A 31 3.81 4.73 8.95
N VAL A 32 4.92 5.26 8.44
CA VAL A 32 5.56 4.74 7.23
C VAL A 32 7.08 4.87 7.34
N PHE A 33 7.80 3.90 6.81
CA PHE A 33 9.23 3.99 6.56
C PHE A 33 9.62 3.33 5.23
N PRO A 34 10.76 3.70 4.63
CA PRO A 34 11.26 3.05 3.42
C PRO A 34 11.51 1.56 3.65
N SER A 35 11.06 0.69 2.74
CA SER A 35 11.32 -0.75 2.80
C SER A 35 12.75 -1.07 2.36
N LEU A 36 13.69 -0.59 3.16
CA LEU A 36 15.12 -0.77 2.99
C LEU A 36 15.69 -1.38 4.26
N THR A 37 16.75 -2.15 4.08
CA THR A 37 17.47 -2.84 5.14
C THR A 37 18.96 -2.59 4.99
N ASP A 38 19.68 -2.56 6.11
CA ASP A 38 21.15 -2.56 6.11
C ASP A 38 21.68 -3.61 7.08
N ILE A 39 22.74 -4.32 6.69
CA ILE A 39 23.37 -5.32 7.56
C ILE A 39 24.37 -4.62 8.46
N VAL A 40 24.15 -4.70 9.76
CA VAL A 40 25.01 -4.08 10.76
C VAL A 40 26.16 -5.03 11.10
N PHE A 41 27.33 -4.80 10.50
CA PHE A 41 28.56 -5.55 10.78
C PHE A 41 29.27 -5.10 12.09
N HIS A 42 28.98 -3.89 12.55
CA HIS A 42 29.51 -3.33 13.81
C HIS A 42 28.40 -2.54 14.51
N ASP A 43 28.16 -2.78 15.81
CA ASP A 43 27.24 -1.96 16.62
C ASP A 43 27.83 -0.56 16.81
N SER A 44 27.68 0.27 15.77
CA SER A 44 28.24 1.62 15.67
C SER A 44 27.42 2.64 16.46
N ARG A 45 26.40 2.21 17.21
CA ARG A 45 25.65 3.04 18.18
C ARG A 45 26.51 3.52 19.35
N CYS A 46 27.71 2.94 19.53
CA CYS A 46 28.70 3.45 20.48
C CYS A 46 29.41 4.75 20.02
N SER A 47 29.18 5.23 18.79
CA SER A 47 29.67 6.53 18.35
C SER A 47 28.79 7.66 18.90
N ARG A 48 29.24 8.33 19.96
CA ARG A 48 28.62 9.56 20.50
C ARG A 48 28.57 10.74 19.52
N LEU A 49 29.08 10.57 18.30
CA LEU A 49 29.19 11.59 17.25
C LEU A 49 28.06 11.54 16.22
N ARG A 50 27.21 10.50 16.24
CA ARG A 50 26.05 10.41 15.32
C ARG A 50 24.77 10.80 16.04
N SER A 51 23.95 11.63 15.38
CA SER A 51 22.59 11.92 15.83
C SER A 51 21.80 10.62 16.03
N PRO A 52 20.90 10.56 17.04
CA PRO A 52 20.04 9.39 17.21
C PRO A 52 19.22 9.19 15.94
N ARG A 53 19.24 7.97 15.39
CA ARG A 53 18.40 7.56 14.26
C ARG A 53 17.19 6.83 14.79
N ARG A 54 16.02 7.11 14.23
CA ARG A 54 14.79 6.37 14.48
C ARG A 54 14.79 5.09 13.65
N ASN A 55 15.72 4.18 13.93
CA ASN A 55 15.80 2.87 13.29
C ASN A 55 15.75 1.75 14.35
N ALA A 56 15.12 0.64 14.00
CA ALA A 56 15.10 -0.59 14.77
C ALA A 56 16.21 -1.53 14.28
N LEU A 57 16.85 -2.25 15.22
CA LEU A 57 17.78 -3.33 14.89
C LEU A 57 17.07 -4.67 15.09
N ILE A 58 16.84 -5.38 14.01
CA ILE A 58 16.14 -6.65 13.99
C ILE A 58 17.16 -7.79 13.92
N PRO A 59 17.13 -8.75 14.85
CA PRO A 59 17.99 -9.92 14.78
C PRO A 59 17.54 -10.87 13.68
N PHE A 60 18.44 -11.17 12.74
CA PHE A 60 18.22 -12.10 11.63
C PHE A 60 19.39 -13.07 11.51
N GLY A 61 19.17 -14.32 11.93
CA GLY A 61 20.22 -15.33 12.01
C GLY A 61 21.37 -14.88 12.93
N ALA A 62 22.57 -14.78 12.37
CA ALA A 62 23.78 -14.32 13.08
C ALA A 62 24.03 -12.81 12.96
N HIS A 63 23.18 -12.08 12.23
CA HIS A 63 23.36 -10.67 11.93
C HIS A 63 22.27 -9.81 12.57
N LEU A 64 22.56 -8.52 12.72
CA LEU A 64 21.56 -7.49 13.00
C LEU A 64 21.27 -6.74 11.71
N VAL A 65 19.98 -6.54 11.43
CA VAL A 65 19.51 -5.78 10.28
C VAL A 65 18.88 -4.49 10.79
N GLU A 66 19.32 -3.36 10.26
CA GLU A 66 18.75 -2.04 10.56
C GLU A 66 17.58 -1.75 9.61
N VAL A 67 16.46 -1.27 10.15
CA VAL A 67 15.26 -0.85 9.41
C VAL A 67 14.61 0.37 10.07
N GLY A 68 13.99 1.26 9.30
CA GLY A 68 13.20 2.35 9.87
C GLY A 68 13.26 3.66 9.08
N PRO A 69 12.58 4.71 9.58
CA PRO A 69 12.49 6.01 8.92
C PRO A 69 13.81 6.63 8.46
N ASP A 70 14.90 6.42 9.22
CA ASP A 70 16.20 7.04 8.97
C ASP A 70 17.19 6.06 8.31
N ILE A 71 16.70 4.98 7.68
CA ILE A 71 17.54 3.93 7.09
C ILE A 71 18.45 4.44 5.97
N GLU A 72 18.00 5.42 5.20
CA GLU A 72 18.81 6.04 4.13
C GLU A 72 20.09 6.68 4.70
N ALA A 73 20.03 7.25 5.90
CA ALA A 73 21.20 7.79 6.58
C ALA A 73 22.20 6.70 7.00
N ALA A 74 21.75 5.45 7.16
CA ALA A 74 22.62 4.29 7.41
C ALA A 74 23.29 3.82 6.12
N LEU A 75 22.52 3.71 5.04
CA LEU A 75 22.98 3.23 3.73
C LEU A 75 23.90 4.21 2.99
N GLY A 76 23.80 5.52 3.26
CA GLY A 76 24.57 6.53 2.54
C GLY A 76 24.24 6.56 1.05
N ASP A 77 25.25 6.52 0.18
CA ASP A 77 25.06 6.58 -1.28
C ASP A 77 24.63 5.23 -1.91
N ALA A 78 24.55 4.16 -1.12
CA ALA A 78 24.23 2.81 -1.59
C ALA A 78 22.72 2.50 -1.62
N ILE A 79 21.88 3.48 -2.00
CA ILE A 79 20.43 3.26 -2.11
C ILE A 79 20.13 2.54 -3.43
N PHE A 80 19.92 1.22 -3.36
CA PHE A 80 19.49 0.42 -4.49
C PHE A 80 18.16 -0.27 -4.17
N HIS A 81 17.05 0.18 -4.77
CA HIS A 81 15.81 -0.59 -4.82
C HIS A 81 15.95 -1.66 -5.89
N LEU A 82 16.64 -2.75 -5.58
CA LEU A 82 17.06 -3.69 -6.62
C LEU A 82 15.95 -4.69 -7.03
N GLN A 83 14.92 -4.90 -6.22
CA GLN A 83 13.89 -5.91 -6.52
C GLN A 83 12.48 -5.47 -6.11
N SER A 84 11.62 -5.23 -7.10
CA SER A 84 10.16 -5.12 -6.89
C SER A 84 9.50 -6.49 -6.91
N GLU A 85 9.89 -7.38 -7.83
CA GLU A 85 9.35 -8.75 -7.92
C GLU A 85 9.89 -9.64 -6.82
N GLY A 86 8.99 -10.38 -6.16
CA GLY A 86 9.34 -11.37 -5.14
C GLY A 86 9.80 -10.78 -3.80
N PHE A 87 9.72 -9.45 -3.61
CA PHE A 87 10.12 -8.79 -2.35
C PHE A 87 9.47 -9.45 -1.12
N ALA A 88 8.18 -9.78 -1.18
CA ALA A 88 7.47 -10.38 -0.06
C ALA A 88 7.98 -11.79 0.35
N ALA A 89 8.83 -12.42 -0.46
CA ALA A 89 9.48 -13.69 -0.17
C ALA A 89 10.88 -13.53 0.47
N THR A 90 11.40 -12.31 0.61
CA THR A 90 12.78 -12.07 1.08
C THR A 90 12.87 -11.93 2.60
N ASP A 91 14.09 -12.06 3.13
CA ASP A 91 14.35 -11.73 4.52
C ASP A 91 14.23 -10.22 4.80
N ASP A 92 14.41 -9.36 3.79
CA ASP A 92 14.22 -7.92 3.91
C ASP A 92 12.76 -7.56 4.19
N TYR A 93 11.81 -8.22 3.52
CA TYR A 93 10.38 -8.09 3.84
C TYR A 93 10.10 -8.47 5.28
N ARG A 94 10.64 -9.61 5.74
CA ARG A 94 10.45 -10.07 7.12
C ARG A 94 11.08 -9.11 8.14
N ALA A 95 12.25 -8.55 7.84
CA ALA A 95 12.90 -7.53 8.66
C ALA A 95 12.05 -6.25 8.72
N CYS A 96 11.46 -5.83 7.61
CA CYS A 96 10.54 -4.69 7.57
C CYS A 96 9.29 -4.94 8.42
N VAL A 97 8.66 -6.12 8.30
CA VAL A 97 7.49 -6.45 9.15
C VAL A 97 7.88 -6.48 10.64
N ALA A 98 9.03 -7.06 10.99
CA ALA A 98 9.54 -7.03 12.37
C ALA A 98 9.88 -5.61 12.85
N GLY A 99 10.37 -4.75 11.96
CA GLY A 99 10.58 -3.32 12.20
C GLY A 99 9.28 -2.59 12.53
N ALA A 100 8.25 -2.77 11.71
CA ALA A 100 6.92 -2.23 11.97
C ALA A 100 6.36 -2.71 13.32
N LEU A 101 6.51 -4.00 13.65
CA LEU A 101 6.15 -4.53 14.97
C LEU A 101 6.93 -3.88 16.12
N ALA A 102 8.21 -3.54 15.91
CA ALA A 102 9.00 -2.81 16.89
C ALA A 102 8.46 -1.40 17.13
N PHE A 103 8.03 -0.69 16.08
CA PHE A 103 7.46 0.66 16.17
C PHE A 103 6.00 0.70 16.67
N ILE A 104 5.24 -0.39 16.56
CA ILE A 104 3.90 -0.50 17.15
C ILE A 104 3.97 -0.50 18.70
N GLU A 105 5.12 -0.87 19.26
CA GLU A 105 5.44 -0.84 20.70
C GLU A 105 4.44 -1.62 21.58
N GLU A 106 3.89 -2.72 21.06
CA GLU A 106 3.04 -3.63 21.82
C GLU A 106 3.68 -5.02 21.91
N PRO A 107 3.84 -5.59 23.12
CA PRO A 107 4.41 -6.92 23.28
C PRO A 107 3.45 -8.03 22.84
N PHE A 108 2.15 -7.73 22.74
CA PHE A 108 1.11 -8.67 22.37
C PHE A 108 0.07 -7.99 21.48
N ILE A 109 -0.18 -8.57 20.30
CA ILE A 109 -1.16 -8.12 19.32
C ILE A 109 -2.23 -9.23 19.18
N ASP A 110 -3.48 -8.88 19.47
CA ASP A 110 -4.60 -9.83 19.39
C ASP A 110 -4.94 -10.20 17.94
N LEU A 111 -4.86 -9.22 17.04
CA LEU A 111 -5.07 -9.40 15.61
C LEU A 111 -4.09 -8.53 14.81
N LEU A 112 -3.28 -9.18 13.97
CA LEU A 112 -2.47 -8.52 12.95
C LEU A 112 -3.11 -8.73 11.59
N VAL A 113 -3.44 -7.65 10.89
CA VAL A 113 -3.79 -7.68 9.47
C VAL A 113 -2.51 -7.39 8.68
N LEU A 114 -2.07 -8.33 7.86
CA LEU A 114 -0.88 -8.19 7.03
C LEU A 114 -1.26 -8.27 5.56
N THR A 115 -0.83 -7.31 4.75
CA THR A 115 -1.04 -7.38 3.32
C THR A 115 0.18 -7.96 2.61
N VAL A 116 -0.09 -8.65 1.51
CA VAL A 116 0.90 -9.19 0.57
C VAL A 116 0.45 -8.91 -0.86
N PRO A 117 1.37 -8.87 -1.83
CA PRO A 117 0.97 -8.67 -3.21
C PRO A 117 0.12 -9.86 -3.70
N MET A 118 -0.79 -9.57 -4.61
CA MET A 118 -1.91 -10.45 -4.92
C MET A 118 -1.45 -11.79 -5.51
N ARG A 119 -0.47 -11.73 -6.42
CA ARG A 119 0.04 -12.91 -7.12
C ARG A 119 0.74 -13.89 -6.19
N GLU A 120 1.44 -13.41 -5.17
CA GLU A 120 2.21 -14.26 -4.26
C GLU A 120 1.44 -14.70 -3.00
N ARG A 121 0.25 -14.15 -2.73
CA ARG A 121 -0.49 -14.38 -1.47
C ARG A 121 -0.58 -15.85 -1.09
N ASP A 122 -1.15 -16.68 -1.97
CA ASP A 122 -1.42 -18.09 -1.67
C ASP A 122 -0.13 -18.90 -1.44
N ALA A 123 0.96 -18.51 -2.10
CA ALA A 123 2.26 -19.15 -1.94
C ALA A 123 2.99 -18.71 -0.65
N LEU A 124 2.82 -17.46 -0.24
CA LEU A 124 3.50 -16.87 0.92
C LEU A 124 2.76 -17.12 2.23
N GLU A 125 1.43 -17.22 2.20
CA GLU A 125 0.59 -17.35 3.39
C GLU A 125 1.05 -18.46 4.35
N PRO A 126 1.35 -19.70 3.92
CA PRO A 126 1.82 -20.74 4.83
C PRO A 126 3.12 -20.38 5.55
N GLN A 127 4.08 -19.78 4.82
CA GLN A 127 5.37 -19.38 5.37
C GLN A 127 5.20 -18.24 6.37
N ILE A 128 4.37 -17.25 6.02
CA ILE A 128 4.05 -16.11 6.88
C ILE A 128 3.42 -16.55 8.20
N ARG A 129 2.44 -17.46 8.12
CA ARG A 129 1.79 -18.01 9.31
C ARG A 129 2.76 -18.82 10.18
N ASP A 130 3.67 -19.61 9.60
CA ASP A 130 4.65 -20.36 10.38
C ASP A 130 5.56 -19.44 11.20
N TRP A 131 6.14 -18.41 10.57
CA TRP A 131 7.07 -17.55 11.32
C TRP A 131 6.38 -16.58 12.28
N LEU A 132 5.15 -16.13 12.00
CA LEU A 132 4.34 -15.32 12.93
C LEU A 132 3.70 -16.15 14.06
N SER A 133 3.66 -17.47 13.95
CA SER A 133 3.16 -18.35 15.04
C SER A 133 4.05 -18.34 16.29
N ARG A 134 5.27 -17.80 16.17
CA ARG A 134 6.25 -17.72 17.25
C ARG A 134 6.51 -16.25 17.60
N PRO A 135 6.97 -15.94 18.83
CA PRO A 135 7.35 -14.57 19.18
C PRO A 135 8.38 -14.02 18.19
N VAL A 136 8.03 -12.92 17.52
CA VAL A 136 8.90 -12.24 16.57
C VAL A 136 9.89 -11.41 17.38
N ARG A 137 11.19 -11.71 17.24
CA ARG A 137 12.22 -10.93 17.91
C ARG A 137 12.32 -9.55 17.26
N THR A 138 12.26 -8.51 18.07
CA THR A 138 12.41 -7.11 17.68
C THR A 138 13.65 -6.51 18.35
N ALA A 139 13.80 -5.19 18.33
CA ALA A 139 14.96 -4.51 18.87
C ALA A 139 15.25 -4.85 20.35
N ALA A 140 16.54 -4.86 20.71
CA ALA A 140 17.01 -4.91 22.10
C ALA A 140 16.47 -6.09 22.95
N ASN A 141 16.38 -7.29 22.38
CA ASN A 141 15.83 -8.50 23.01
C ASN A 141 14.33 -8.44 23.36
N ALA A 142 13.61 -7.44 22.86
CA ALA A 142 12.16 -7.47 22.89
C ALA A 142 11.62 -8.51 21.89
N SER A 143 10.41 -8.98 22.14
CA SER A 143 9.68 -9.85 21.23
C SER A 143 8.21 -9.48 21.24
N VAL A 144 7.59 -9.57 20.07
CA VAL A 144 6.15 -9.34 19.90
C VAL A 144 5.48 -10.67 19.62
N THR A 145 4.39 -10.95 20.33
CA THR A 145 3.55 -12.12 20.09
C THR A 145 2.29 -11.70 19.35
N VAL A 146 1.99 -12.39 18.24
CA VAL A 146 0.78 -12.18 17.46
C VAL A 146 -0.16 -13.36 17.70
N ALA A 147 -1.33 -13.11 18.28
CA ALA A 147 -2.28 -14.18 18.61
C ALA A 147 -2.98 -14.72 17.36
N ARG A 148 -3.35 -13.83 16.44
CA ARG A 148 -3.97 -14.15 15.15
C ARG A 148 -3.43 -13.23 14.07
N VAL A 149 -3.14 -13.81 12.92
CA VAL A 149 -2.80 -13.06 11.70
C VAL A 149 -3.86 -13.31 10.63
N GLU A 150 -4.32 -12.23 10.00
CA GLU A 150 -5.12 -12.25 8.78
C GLU A 150 -4.27 -11.73 7.63
N ILE A 151 -4.11 -12.55 6.59
CA ILE A 151 -3.26 -12.23 5.45
C ILE A 151 -4.18 -11.88 4.28
N LEU A 152 -4.11 -10.64 3.81
CA LEU A 152 -4.95 -10.15 2.72
C LEU A 152 -4.11 -9.85 1.49
N ALA A 153 -4.67 -10.08 0.30
CA ALA A 153 -4.13 -9.47 -0.90
C ALA A 153 -4.26 -7.94 -0.79
N GLN A 154 -3.26 -7.20 -1.26
CA GLN A 154 -3.27 -5.72 -1.23
C GLN A 154 -4.53 -5.11 -1.88
N THR A 155 -5.03 -5.71 -2.96
CA THR A 155 -6.29 -5.29 -3.62
C THR A 155 -7.51 -5.50 -2.72
N ALA A 156 -7.60 -6.64 -2.04
CA ALA A 156 -8.69 -6.94 -1.11
C ALA A 156 -8.67 -5.98 0.08
N ALA A 157 -7.50 -5.76 0.67
CA ALA A 157 -7.33 -4.83 1.79
C ALA A 157 -7.67 -3.38 1.40
N SER A 158 -7.28 -2.94 0.20
CA SER A 158 -7.55 -1.58 -0.28
C SER A 158 -9.03 -1.34 -0.60
N ALA A 159 -9.76 -2.40 -0.92
CA ALA A 159 -11.18 -2.32 -1.25
C ALA A 159 -12.11 -2.76 -0.12
N ILE A 160 -11.58 -3.13 1.06
CA ILE A 160 -12.35 -3.83 2.10
C ILE A 160 -13.58 -3.05 2.57
N GLU A 161 -13.47 -1.72 2.72
CA GLU A 161 -14.60 -0.86 3.10
C GLU A 161 -15.68 -0.84 2.01
N TRP A 162 -15.28 -0.80 0.73
CA TRP A 162 -16.22 -0.87 -0.39
C TRP A 162 -16.87 -2.25 -0.50
N LEU A 163 -16.10 -3.32 -0.34
CA LEU A 163 -16.58 -4.71 -0.39
C LEU A 163 -17.53 -5.03 0.78
N ASP A 164 -17.35 -4.39 1.93
CA ASP A 164 -18.24 -4.55 3.09
C ASP A 164 -19.48 -3.62 3.04
N SER A 165 -19.53 -2.68 2.07
CA SER A 165 -20.63 -1.72 1.97
C SER A 165 -21.98 -2.42 1.73
N PRO A 166 -23.05 -2.05 2.48
CA PRO A 166 -24.40 -2.58 2.22
C PRO A 166 -24.98 -2.09 0.89
N GLU A 167 -24.38 -1.07 0.26
CA GLU A 167 -24.80 -0.53 -1.03
C GLU A 167 -24.25 -1.33 -2.22
N LEU A 168 -23.32 -2.25 -1.97
CA LEU A 168 -22.71 -3.06 -3.01
C LEU A 168 -23.74 -4.05 -3.59
N ASP A 169 -24.04 -3.89 -4.88
CA ASP A 169 -24.82 -4.85 -5.65
C ASP A 169 -23.97 -6.10 -5.91
N GLU A 170 -24.49 -7.27 -5.52
CA GLU A 170 -23.81 -8.58 -5.68
C GLU A 170 -23.52 -8.93 -7.15
N THR A 171 -24.23 -8.31 -8.09
CA THR A 171 -23.99 -8.48 -9.53
C THR A 171 -23.00 -7.48 -10.11
N GLN A 172 -22.64 -6.43 -9.35
CA GLN A 172 -21.73 -5.40 -9.82
C GLN A 172 -20.32 -5.96 -9.98
N VAL A 173 -19.72 -5.70 -11.14
CA VAL A 173 -18.31 -6.00 -11.39
C VAL A 173 -17.46 -4.76 -11.11
N SER A 174 -16.48 -4.88 -10.22
CA SER A 174 -15.60 -3.81 -9.77
C SER A 174 -14.14 -4.16 -10.07
N LEU A 175 -13.44 -3.32 -10.83
CA LEU A 175 -12.00 -3.42 -11.02
C LEU A 175 -11.29 -2.58 -9.94
N VAL A 176 -10.49 -3.24 -9.12
CA VAL A 176 -9.65 -2.62 -8.10
C VAL A 176 -8.23 -2.55 -8.64
N LEU A 177 -7.62 -1.36 -8.58
CA LEU A 177 -6.25 -1.10 -8.98
C LEU A 177 -5.48 -0.50 -7.81
N VAL A 178 -4.31 -1.05 -7.48
CA VAL A 178 -3.42 -0.55 -6.44
C VAL A 178 -2.06 -0.25 -7.07
N ALA A 179 -1.75 1.03 -7.24
CA ALA A 179 -0.45 1.48 -7.74
C ALA A 179 0.56 1.55 -6.59
N GLY A 180 1.60 0.73 -6.65
CA GLY A 180 2.74 0.72 -5.73
C GLY A 180 3.97 1.44 -6.30
N PHE A 181 5.08 1.39 -5.55
CA PHE A 181 6.35 2.03 -5.93
C PHE A 181 6.98 1.45 -7.21
N GLY A 182 6.76 0.16 -7.48
CA GLY A 182 7.24 -0.54 -8.67
C GLY A 182 6.36 -1.71 -9.09
N SER A 183 5.10 -1.71 -8.64
CA SER A 183 4.10 -2.72 -8.98
C SER A 183 2.73 -2.09 -9.21
N LEU A 184 1.91 -2.78 -9.99
CA LEU A 184 0.48 -2.53 -10.11
C LEU A 184 -0.25 -3.82 -9.75
N GLU A 185 -0.95 -3.81 -8.62
CA GLU A 185 -1.87 -4.89 -8.27
C GLU A 185 -3.23 -4.59 -8.91
N TRP A 186 -3.88 -5.62 -9.43
CA TRP A 186 -5.22 -5.49 -9.97
C TRP A 186 -6.06 -6.71 -9.63
N ALA A 187 -7.35 -6.49 -9.39
CA ALA A 187 -8.32 -7.55 -9.09
C ALA A 187 -9.70 -7.16 -9.59
N LEU A 188 -10.42 -8.13 -10.14
CA LEU A 188 -11.81 -7.99 -10.51
C LEU A 188 -12.68 -8.69 -9.47
N TYR A 189 -13.61 -7.95 -8.87
CA TYR A 189 -14.60 -8.49 -7.95
C TYR A 189 -15.98 -8.47 -8.61
N ARG A 190 -16.79 -9.51 -8.43
CA ARG A 190 -18.23 -9.48 -8.68
C ARG A 190 -18.95 -9.53 -7.34
N GLY A 191 -19.67 -8.46 -7.01
CA GLY A 191 -20.11 -8.26 -5.64
C GLY A 191 -18.89 -8.29 -4.71
N ARG A 192 -18.94 -9.21 -3.74
CA ARG A 192 -17.87 -9.43 -2.76
C ARG A 192 -16.84 -10.49 -3.19
N ASP A 193 -17.16 -11.26 -4.21
CA ASP A 193 -16.36 -12.41 -4.62
C ASP A 193 -15.26 -11.99 -5.59
N LEU A 194 -14.05 -12.48 -5.35
CA LEU A 194 -12.96 -12.37 -6.31
C LEU A 194 -13.29 -13.23 -7.54
N GLU A 195 -13.31 -12.63 -8.73
CA GLU A 195 -13.55 -13.37 -9.96
C GLU A 195 -12.41 -14.37 -10.23
N PRO A 196 -12.72 -15.62 -10.62
CA PRO A 196 -11.70 -16.63 -10.86
C PRO A 196 -10.66 -16.19 -11.89
N LEU A 197 -9.38 -16.31 -11.55
CA LEU A 197 -8.23 -15.93 -12.40
C LEU A 197 -8.21 -14.46 -12.82
N ALA A 198 -9.02 -13.61 -12.20
CA ALA A 198 -9.12 -12.19 -12.54
C ALA A 198 -8.43 -11.31 -11.49
N GLY A 199 -7.14 -11.56 -11.31
CA GLY A 199 -6.28 -10.67 -10.55
C GLY A 199 -4.82 -11.06 -10.63
N GLY A 200 -3.96 -10.11 -10.32
CA GLY A 200 -2.53 -10.32 -10.38
C GLY A 200 -1.72 -9.10 -9.99
N THR A 201 -0.42 -9.28 -10.16
CA THR A 201 0.60 -8.29 -9.83
C THR A 201 1.47 -8.11 -11.06
N GLU A 202 1.51 -6.88 -11.58
CA GLU A 202 2.47 -6.50 -12.63
C GLU A 202 3.63 -5.74 -12.00
N TYR A 203 4.86 -6.21 -12.20
CA TYR A 203 6.06 -5.52 -11.76
C TYR A 203 6.64 -4.70 -12.90
N HIS A 204 6.96 -3.45 -12.63
CA HIS A 204 7.62 -2.57 -13.59
C HIS A 204 9.00 -2.20 -13.09
N ALA A 205 10.02 -2.46 -13.92
CA ALA A 205 11.34 -1.89 -13.71
C ALA A 205 11.28 -0.40 -14.05
N LEU A 206 11.43 0.47 -13.03
CA LEU A 206 11.51 1.95 -13.03
C LEU A 206 10.20 2.73 -12.77
N PRO A 207 10.30 3.88 -12.06
CA PRO A 207 9.15 4.69 -11.62
C PRO A 207 8.67 5.62 -12.75
N THR A 208 8.19 5.07 -13.86
CA THR A 208 7.68 5.90 -14.97
C THR A 208 6.21 6.27 -14.83
N CYS A 209 5.45 5.62 -13.96
CA CYS A 209 4.04 5.94 -13.76
C CYS A 209 3.81 7.25 -12.96
N CYS A 210 4.82 7.72 -12.21
CA CYS A 210 4.72 8.92 -11.37
C CYS A 210 5.88 9.91 -11.58
N ALA A 211 6.41 10.05 -12.79
CA ALA A 211 7.23 11.21 -13.11
C ALA A 211 6.33 12.47 -13.04
N PRO A 212 6.72 13.54 -12.31
CA PRO A 212 5.97 14.79 -12.35
C PRO A 212 5.96 15.29 -13.80
N TRP A 213 4.77 15.49 -14.36
CA TRP A 213 4.57 16.24 -15.60
C TRP A 213 4.88 17.72 -15.36
N THR A 214 6.12 18.05 -15.02
CA THR A 214 6.58 19.44 -14.96
C THR A 214 7.11 19.83 -16.34
N THR A 215 6.25 20.54 -17.07
CA THR A 215 6.55 21.45 -18.17
C THR A 215 7.49 20.94 -19.27
N ARG A 216 6.96 20.15 -20.20
CA ARG A 216 7.33 20.33 -21.62
C ARG A 216 6.29 21.27 -22.24
N SER A 217 6.71 22.48 -22.56
CA SER A 217 5.95 23.41 -23.38
C SER A 217 5.58 22.74 -24.70
N ALA A 218 4.34 22.29 -24.83
CA ALA A 218 3.80 21.82 -26.09
C ALA A 218 3.64 23.04 -26.99
N ARG A 219 4.54 23.20 -27.98
CA ARG A 219 4.26 24.00 -29.16
C ARG A 219 3.08 23.34 -29.89
N VAL A 220 1.96 24.05 -29.95
CA VAL A 220 0.78 23.66 -30.71
C VAL A 220 1.13 23.66 -32.21
N PRO A 221 1.02 22.54 -32.94
CA PRO A 221 1.04 22.57 -34.39
C PRO A 221 -0.34 23.05 -34.91
N PRO A 222 -0.40 23.72 -36.07
CA PRO A 222 -1.65 24.26 -36.60
C PRO A 222 -2.59 23.14 -37.05
N ALA A 223 -3.89 23.45 -36.95
CA ALA A 223 -5.00 22.56 -37.26
C ALA A 223 -4.96 22.06 -38.72
N ALA A 224 -5.10 20.75 -38.89
CA ALA A 224 -5.40 20.12 -40.18
C ALA A 224 -6.63 19.21 -40.02
N THR A 225 -7.73 19.69 -40.60
CA THR A 225 -8.87 19.02 -41.26
C THR A 225 -9.34 17.63 -40.79
N ALA A 226 -10.65 17.58 -40.55
CA ALA A 226 -11.46 16.43 -40.19
C ALA A 226 -11.30 15.23 -41.13
N GLY A 227 -11.09 14.05 -40.52
CA GLY A 227 -11.18 12.73 -41.14
C GLY A 227 -11.40 11.70 -40.04
N SER A 228 -12.43 10.89 -40.21
CA SER A 228 -13.00 9.90 -39.28
C SER A 228 -11.99 8.96 -38.59
N MET A 229 -12.00 8.91 -37.25
CA MET A 229 -11.50 7.80 -36.44
C MET A 229 -12.25 7.71 -35.08
N PRO A 230 -12.34 6.52 -34.46
CA PRO A 230 -13.35 6.18 -33.47
C PRO A 230 -13.14 6.87 -32.11
N LEU A 231 -14.25 7.05 -31.39
CA LEU A 231 -14.37 7.68 -30.06
C LEU A 231 -13.35 7.16 -29.04
N ILE A 232 -12.21 7.84 -28.93
CA ILE A 232 -11.39 7.84 -27.71
C ILE A 232 -12.02 8.86 -26.76
N LYS A 233 -12.74 8.40 -25.73
CA LYS A 233 -13.21 9.27 -24.65
C LYS A 233 -11.99 9.89 -23.95
N ARG A 234 -11.94 11.21 -23.96
CA ARG A 234 -10.95 12.03 -23.23
C ARG A 234 -11.10 11.82 -21.73
N TYR A 235 -10.02 11.44 -21.04
CA TYR A 235 -9.92 11.50 -19.59
C TYR A 235 -9.46 12.91 -19.17
N ALA A 236 -10.19 13.54 -18.27
CA ALA A 236 -9.77 14.75 -17.58
C ALA A 236 -9.32 14.36 -16.17
N MET A 237 -8.03 14.48 -15.86
CA MET A 237 -7.51 14.40 -14.50
C MET A 237 -7.56 15.79 -13.87
N ALA A 238 -8.31 15.94 -12.78
CA ALA A 238 -8.23 17.11 -11.92
C ALA A 238 -7.07 16.92 -10.94
N SER A 239 -6.07 17.80 -11.00
CA SER A 239 -5.12 17.98 -9.89
C SER A 239 -5.78 18.78 -8.76
N PRO A 240 -5.44 18.48 -7.51
CA PRO A 240 -5.08 19.55 -6.60
C PRO A 240 -3.77 19.24 -5.87
N CYS A 241 -2.81 20.15 -6.04
CA CYS A 241 -1.68 20.28 -5.16
C CYS A 241 -2.13 21.16 -3.97
N GLY A 242 -1.95 20.68 -2.74
CA GLY A 242 -1.90 21.52 -1.55
C GLY A 242 -2.98 21.29 -0.50
N ARG A 243 -2.49 20.84 0.66
CA ARG A 243 -3.10 20.74 2.00
C ARG A 243 -3.85 19.45 2.31
N ALA A 244 -3.58 19.02 3.55
CA ALA A 244 -4.15 17.91 4.26
C ALA A 244 -5.68 17.91 4.19
N ASP A 245 -6.21 16.71 4.33
CA ASP A 245 -7.62 16.31 4.38
C ASP A 245 -8.14 15.68 3.08
N ASN A 246 -8.61 14.44 3.26
CA ASN A 246 -9.47 13.61 2.41
C ASN A 246 -8.79 12.44 1.67
N CYS A 247 -9.03 11.26 2.25
CA CYS A 247 -9.07 9.98 1.58
C CYS A 247 -10.05 10.08 0.40
N MET A 248 -9.62 9.74 -0.82
CA MET A 248 -10.47 9.72 -2.01
C MET A 248 -10.43 8.32 -2.63
N THR A 249 -11.42 7.50 -2.32
CA THR A 249 -11.79 6.32 -3.10
C THR A 249 -12.47 6.81 -4.38
N CYS A 250 -11.88 6.50 -5.54
CA CYS A 250 -12.51 6.74 -6.84
C CYS A 250 -13.22 5.47 -7.31
N SER A 251 -14.53 5.38 -7.10
CA SER A 251 -15.40 4.35 -7.69
C SER A 251 -16.10 4.91 -8.93
N PHE A 252 -15.87 4.31 -10.10
CA PHE A 252 -16.57 4.66 -11.34
C PHE A 252 -17.76 3.72 -11.58
N THR A 253 -18.99 4.22 -11.46
CA THR A 253 -20.19 3.50 -11.92
C THR A 253 -20.56 3.97 -13.33
N GLY A 254 -20.28 3.16 -14.35
CA GLY A 254 -20.77 3.41 -15.71
C GLY A 254 -22.16 2.83 -15.91
N ARG A 255 -23.23 3.66 -15.86
CA ARG A 255 -24.54 3.29 -16.42
C ARG A 255 -24.63 3.78 -17.86
N GLY A 256 -24.69 2.85 -18.81
CA GLY A 256 -25.09 3.13 -20.18
C GLY A 256 -26.60 3.27 -20.28
N SER A 257 -27.09 4.37 -20.85
CA SER A 257 -28.46 4.50 -21.31
C SER A 257 -28.45 5.30 -22.62
N MET A 258 -28.87 4.63 -23.70
CA MET A 258 -29.20 5.25 -24.97
C MET A 258 -30.62 5.82 -24.89
N ALA A 259 -30.78 7.12 -25.06
CA ALA A 259 -32.01 7.72 -25.59
C ALA A 259 -31.65 9.06 -26.26
N GLY A 260 -32.03 9.19 -27.53
CA GLY A 260 -31.82 10.38 -28.37
C GLY A 260 -32.77 11.55 -28.04
N PRO A 261 -32.69 12.65 -28.81
CA PRO A 261 -32.94 13.99 -28.29
C PRO A 261 -34.38 14.48 -28.50
N ALA A 262 -34.92 15.15 -27.47
CA ALA A 262 -35.97 16.15 -27.55
C ALA A 262 -35.64 17.15 -26.43
N GLY A 263 -35.27 18.40 -26.69
CA GLY A 263 -36.08 19.44 -27.30
C GLY A 263 -36.15 20.58 -26.26
N CYS A 264 -35.56 21.74 -26.61
CA CYS A 264 -35.53 22.96 -25.81
C CYS A 264 -36.87 23.31 -25.16
N TRP A 265 -36.90 23.74 -23.90
CA TRP A 265 -37.71 24.89 -23.45
C TRP A 265 -37.05 25.53 -22.21
N ALA A 266 -36.88 26.84 -22.27
CA ALA A 266 -36.35 27.70 -21.22
C ALA A 266 -37.51 28.42 -20.49
N ALA A 267 -37.39 28.60 -19.17
CA ALA A 267 -37.94 29.71 -18.36
C ALA A 267 -37.59 29.42 -16.88
N SER A 268 -36.68 30.13 -16.22
CA SER A 268 -36.80 31.46 -15.60
C SER A 268 -37.74 31.55 -14.37
N ARG A 269 -37.08 31.71 -13.20
CA ARG A 269 -37.36 32.60 -12.04
C ARG A 269 -38.39 32.21 -10.96
N LYS A 270 -37.87 32.38 -9.72
CA LYS A 270 -38.50 32.79 -8.43
C LYS A 270 -39.47 31.75 -7.83
N HIS A 271 -39.39 31.37 -6.55
CA HIS A 271 -38.93 32.04 -5.33
C HIS A 271 -38.00 31.13 -4.50
#